data_AF-A0A836SJ07-F1
#
_entry.id   AF-A0A836SJ07-F1
#
_cell.length_a   1.000
_cell.length_b   1.000
_cell.length_c   1.000
_cell.angle_alpha   90.00
_cell.angle_beta   90.00
_cell.angle_gamma   90.00
#
_symmetry.space_group_name_H-M   'P 1'
#
loop_
_entity.id
_entity.type
_entity.pdbx_description
1 polymer ?
#
loop_
_entity_poly.entity_id
_entity_poly.type
_entity_poly.pdbx_seq_one_letter_code
_entity_poly.pdbx_strand_id
1 'polypeptide(L)'
;METTHLKASLNQTLAEHHTPRVRYRGLGISSNAVEDLSLISQTLQTLLPHYTLWELGQNEAPELPIHRVDFIEKAFEMPQTGLIISLPENWMFDWSNLEQRAFWAALSETYGRHTVIAVFADTFENTRLVEPYFNVKSLSSLPLRVWVSKYQF
;
A
#
# COMPACT_ATOMS: atom_id res chain seq x y z
N MET A 1 -9.46 5.96 16.19
CA MET A 1 -10.37 5.16 15.34
C MET A 1 -10.83 3.91 16.09
N GLU A 2 -12.10 3.49 16.00
CA GLU A 2 -12.56 2.26 16.67
C GLU A 2 -12.11 1.01 15.90
N THR A 3 -11.33 0.14 16.55
CA THR A 3 -10.66 -1.02 15.90
C THR A 3 -11.64 -1.98 15.24
N THR A 4 -12.81 -2.20 15.84
CA THR A 4 -13.86 -3.07 15.28
C THR A 4 -14.38 -2.53 13.95
N HIS A 5 -14.63 -1.21 13.89
CA HIS A 5 -15.14 -0.56 12.69
C HIS A 5 -14.08 -0.50 11.59
N LEU A 6 -12.82 -0.21 11.94
CA LEU A 6 -11.70 -0.28 11.00
C LEU A 6 -11.58 -1.67 10.39
N LYS A 7 -11.56 -2.71 11.23
CA LYS A 7 -11.43 -4.10 10.79
C LYS A 7 -12.55 -4.49 9.84
N ALA A 8 -13.79 -4.11 10.14
CA ALA A 8 -14.94 -4.38 9.27
C ALA A 8 -14.80 -3.69 7.91
N SER A 9 -14.45 -2.39 7.90
CA SER A 9 -14.30 -1.62 6.68
C SER A 9 -13.13 -2.09 5.80
N LEU A 10 -11.99 -2.44 6.41
CA LEU A 10 -10.86 -3.04 5.70
C LEU A 10 -11.20 -4.42 5.16
N ASN A 11 -11.88 -5.27 5.94
CA ASN A 11 -12.28 -6.60 5.48
C ASN A 11 -13.22 -6.51 4.27
N GLN A 12 -14.19 -5.58 4.28
CA GLN A 12 -15.04 -5.34 3.11
C GLN A 12 -14.22 -4.87 1.90
N THR A 13 -13.31 -3.91 2.10
CA THR A 13 -12.45 -3.40 1.02
C THR A 13 -11.60 -4.51 0.40
N LEU A 14 -10.99 -5.36 1.23
CA LEU A 14 -10.19 -6.51 0.79
C LEU A 14 -11.04 -7.55 0.06
N ALA A 15 -12.26 -7.82 0.54
CA ALA A 15 -13.17 -8.76 -0.12
C ALA A 15 -13.56 -8.30 -1.52
N GLU A 16 -13.84 -7.00 -1.70
CA GLU A 16 -14.12 -6.40 -3.02
C GLU A 16 -12.88 -6.47 -3.94
N HIS A 17 -11.70 -6.16 -3.40
CA HIS A 17 -10.44 -6.11 -4.13
C HIS A 17 -9.91 -7.49 -4.55
N HIS A 18 -10.19 -8.54 -3.77
CA HIS A 18 -9.77 -9.91 -4.07
C HIS A 18 -10.74 -10.67 -4.99
N THR A 19 -11.78 -10.02 -5.52
CA THR A 19 -12.68 -10.67 -6.48
C THR A 19 -11.95 -11.05 -7.78
N PRO A 20 -12.31 -12.16 -8.46
CA PRO A 20 -11.63 -12.62 -9.68
C PRO A 20 -11.65 -11.61 -10.85
N ARG A 21 -12.55 -10.62 -10.81
CA ARG A 21 -12.66 -9.58 -11.83
C ARG A 21 -11.57 -8.51 -11.69
N VAL A 22 -10.98 -8.36 -10.50
CA VAL A 22 -9.92 -7.38 -10.25
C VAL A 22 -8.60 -7.94 -10.75
N ARG A 23 -8.14 -7.32 -11.84
CA ARG A 23 -6.92 -7.69 -12.55
C ARG A 23 -5.68 -7.04 -11.96
N TYR A 24 -5.77 -5.76 -11.64
CA TYR A 24 -4.72 -4.96 -11.03
C TYR A 24 -4.85 -4.99 -9.52
N ARG A 25 -3.88 -5.58 -8.84
CA ARG A 25 -3.97 -5.97 -7.43
C ARG A 25 -3.26 -5.03 -6.47
N GLY A 26 -2.56 -4.00 -6.96
CA GLY A 26 -2.01 -2.96 -6.08
C GLY A 26 -3.11 -2.18 -5.38
N LEU A 27 -2.92 -1.94 -4.08
CA LEU A 27 -3.82 -1.18 -3.24
C LEU A 27 -3.03 -0.15 -2.43
N GLY A 28 -3.50 1.08 -2.36
CA GLY A 28 -3.01 2.08 -1.42
C GLY A 28 -4.03 2.35 -0.33
N ILE A 29 -3.58 2.59 0.89
CA ILE A 29 -4.40 3.04 2.02
C ILE A 29 -3.66 4.20 2.68
N SER A 30 -4.29 5.36 2.82
CA SER A 30 -3.68 6.51 3.46
C SER A 30 -4.54 7.11 4.58
N SER A 31 -3.88 7.70 5.56
CA SER A 31 -4.50 8.48 6.63
C SER A 31 -3.68 9.74 6.92
N ASN A 32 -4.37 10.81 7.33
CA ASN A 32 -3.74 12.04 7.79
C ASN A 32 -3.24 11.95 9.24
N ALA A 33 -3.68 10.93 9.99
CA ALA A 33 -3.23 10.66 11.35
C ALA A 33 -2.14 9.57 11.34
N VAL A 34 -0.94 9.92 11.78
CA VAL A 34 0.22 9.01 11.77
C VAL A 34 -0.02 7.80 12.68
N GLU A 35 -0.66 8.01 13.83
CA GLU A 35 -1.04 6.94 14.75
C GLU A 35 -2.00 5.92 14.12
N ASP A 36 -2.82 6.32 13.15
CA ASP A 36 -3.73 5.42 12.47
C ASP A 36 -2.99 4.51 11.47
N LEU A 37 -1.83 4.92 10.94
CA LEU A 37 -1.08 4.15 9.94
C LEU A 37 -0.56 2.83 10.53
N SER A 38 0.00 2.86 11.75
CA SER A 38 0.46 1.63 12.41
C SER A 38 -0.71 0.70 12.75
N LEU A 39 -1.82 1.29 13.22
CA LEU A 39 -3.06 0.55 13.51
C LEU A 39 -3.63 -0.10 12.24
N ILE A 40 -3.61 0.60 11.10
CA ILE A 40 -4.03 0.07 9.80
C ILE A 40 -3.13 -1.10 9.39
N SER A 41 -1.81 -0.93 9.41
CA SER A 41 -0.85 -1.99 9.06
C SER A 41 -1.03 -3.24 9.92
N GLN A 42 -1.18 -3.09 11.24
CA GLN A 42 -1.42 -4.20 12.16
C GLN A 42 -2.79 -4.87 11.93
N THR A 43 -3.82 -4.08 11.63
CA THR A 43 -5.16 -4.63 11.32
C THR A 43 -5.14 -5.41 10.02
N LEU A 44 -4.44 -4.91 8.99
CA LEU A 44 -4.21 -5.64 7.75
C LEU A 44 -3.45 -6.93 7.99
N GLN A 45 -2.38 -6.92 8.79
CA GLN A 45 -1.62 -8.13 9.14
C GLN A 45 -2.49 -9.17 9.86
N THR A 46 -3.43 -8.72 10.70
CA THR A 46 -4.39 -9.60 11.37
C THR A 46 -5.41 -10.21 10.39
N LEU A 47 -5.86 -9.44 9.41
CA LEU A 47 -6.80 -9.88 8.37
C LEU A 47 -6.13 -10.75 7.29
N LEU A 48 -4.84 -10.54 7.06
CA LEU A 48 -4.01 -11.18 6.04
C LEU A 48 -2.76 -11.79 6.68
N PRO A 49 -2.91 -12.80 7.56
CA PRO A 49 -1.78 -13.34 8.34
C PRO A 49 -0.68 -14.00 7.50
N HIS A 50 -0.96 -14.27 6.22
CA HIS A 50 0.00 -14.84 5.28
C HIS A 50 0.75 -13.79 4.45
N TYR A 51 0.44 -12.51 4.61
CA TYR A 51 1.16 -11.43 3.93
C TYR A 51 2.39 -11.08 4.75
N THR A 52 3.48 -10.76 4.06
CA THR A 52 4.66 -10.18 4.70
C THR A 52 4.38 -8.71 4.99
N LEU A 53 4.75 -8.23 6.18
CA LEU A 53 4.69 -6.80 6.52
C LEU A 53 6.09 -6.21 6.47
N TRP A 54 6.34 -5.28 5.56
CA TRP A 54 7.52 -4.44 5.59
C TRP A 54 7.25 -3.18 6.41
N GLU A 55 8.02 -3.06 7.49
CA GLU A 55 8.16 -1.88 8.32
C GLU A 55 9.64 -1.63 8.53
N LEU A 56 10.08 -0.37 8.45
CA LEU A 56 11.50 -0.04 8.46
C LEU A 56 12.19 -0.59 9.73
N GLY A 57 13.25 -1.37 9.52
CA GLY A 57 14.00 -2.01 10.61
C GLY A 57 13.34 -3.25 11.22
N GLN A 58 12.27 -3.78 10.62
CA GLN A 58 11.55 -4.96 11.09
C GLN A 58 11.27 -5.97 9.96
N ASN A 59 10.91 -7.21 10.34
CA ASN A 59 10.23 -8.20 9.49
C ASN A 59 10.87 -8.45 8.11
N GLU A 60 12.21 -8.56 8.07
CA GLU A 60 12.98 -8.81 6.84
C GLU A 60 12.80 -7.72 5.75
N ALA A 61 12.29 -6.55 6.13
CA ALA A 61 12.16 -5.44 5.23
C ALA A 61 13.53 -5.00 4.71
N PRO A 62 13.64 -4.48 3.47
CA PRO A 62 14.91 -4.03 2.94
C PRO A 62 15.55 -2.95 3.83
N GLU A 63 16.86 -3.08 4.04
CA GLU A 63 17.66 -2.11 4.80
C GLU A 63 17.90 -0.83 3.98
N LEU A 64 18.18 0.26 4.69
CA LEU A 64 18.59 1.53 4.09
C LEU A 64 20.13 1.64 4.03
N PRO A 65 20.69 2.29 2.99
CA PRO A 65 20.00 2.77 1.80
C PRO A 65 19.65 1.60 0.86
N ILE A 66 18.54 1.71 0.14
CA ILE A 66 18.19 0.78 -0.93
C ILE A 66 17.96 1.52 -2.24
N HIS A 67 18.56 1.00 -3.31
CA HIS A 67 18.36 1.53 -4.63
C HIS A 67 16.96 1.18 -5.15
N ARG A 68 16.32 2.11 -5.88
CA ARG A 68 14.94 1.93 -6.39
C ARG A 68 14.74 0.61 -7.12
N VAL A 69 15.67 0.24 -8.00
CA VAL A 69 15.55 -0.98 -8.81
C VAL A 69 15.40 -2.20 -7.92
N ASP A 70 16.25 -2.32 -6.89
CA ASP A 70 16.24 -3.45 -5.97
C ASP A 70 14.97 -3.45 -5.12
N PHE A 71 14.50 -2.28 -4.69
CA PHE A 71 13.25 -2.17 -3.93
C PHE A 71 12.04 -2.62 -4.76
N ILE A 72 11.94 -2.15 -6.02
CA ILE A 72 10.85 -2.53 -6.93
C ILE A 72 10.91 -4.03 -7.24
N GLU A 73 12.10 -4.57 -7.54
CA GLU A 73 12.27 -6.00 -7.80
C GLU A 73 11.81 -6.84 -6.61
N LYS A 74 12.28 -6.52 -5.40
CA LYS A 74 11.89 -7.24 -4.18
C LYS A 74 10.41 -7.09 -3.87
N ALA A 75 9.82 -5.91 -4.07
CA ALA A 75 8.43 -5.64 -3.71
C ALA A 75 7.43 -6.28 -4.69
N PHE A 76 7.74 -6.25 -5.99
CA PHE A 76 6.77 -6.57 -7.04
C PHE A 76 7.13 -7.82 -7.85
N GLU A 77 8.40 -8.11 -8.11
CA GLU A 77 8.79 -9.18 -9.04
C GLU A 77 9.13 -10.50 -8.33
N MET A 78 9.63 -10.45 -7.10
CA MET A 78 9.94 -11.65 -6.33
C MET A 78 8.66 -12.38 -5.91
N PRO A 79 8.59 -13.72 -6.04
CA PRO A 79 7.42 -14.49 -5.63
C PRO A 79 7.11 -14.31 -4.14
N GLN A 80 5.92 -13.81 -3.82
CA GLN A 80 5.41 -13.71 -2.46
C GLN A 80 3.92 -14.08 -2.43
N THR A 81 3.37 -14.41 -1.26
CA THR A 81 1.92 -14.61 -1.11
C THR A 81 1.16 -13.28 -1.22
N GLY A 82 1.75 -12.24 -0.65
CA GLY A 82 1.25 -10.87 -0.61
C GLY A 82 2.13 -10.03 0.30
N LEU A 83 2.13 -8.72 0.09
CA LEU A 83 3.02 -7.79 0.77
C LEU A 83 2.24 -6.58 1.26
N ILE A 84 2.49 -6.17 2.51
CA ILE A 84 2.05 -4.89 3.07
C ILE A 84 3.31 -4.05 3.27
N ILE A 85 3.36 -2.85 2.71
CA ILE A 85 4.48 -1.90 2.88
C ILE A 85 3.96 -0.73 3.71
N SER A 86 4.46 -0.60 4.93
CA SER A 86 4.08 0.48 5.85
C SER A 86 5.06 1.64 5.76
N LEU A 87 4.57 2.83 5.45
CA LEU A 87 5.32 4.06 5.22
C LEU A 87 6.39 3.91 4.12
N PRO A 88 6.02 3.54 2.87
CA PRO A 88 6.95 3.40 1.75
C PRO A 88 7.82 4.65 1.55
N GLU A 89 7.30 5.84 1.85
CA GLU A 89 8.02 7.12 1.78
C GLU A 89 9.34 7.15 2.58
N ASN A 90 9.45 6.34 3.63
CA ASN A 90 10.69 6.25 4.42
C ASN A 90 11.83 5.56 3.66
N TRP A 91 11.53 4.60 2.78
CA TRP A 91 12.55 4.00 1.91
C TRP A 91 12.91 4.89 0.72
N MET A 92 11.98 5.76 0.32
CA MET A 92 12.15 6.61 -0.85
C MET A 92 12.63 8.02 -0.50
N PHE A 93 13.03 8.27 0.75
CA PHE A 93 13.35 9.61 1.25
C PHE A 93 14.47 10.31 0.44
N ASP A 94 15.46 9.55 -0.03
CA ASP A 94 16.56 10.05 -0.87
C ASP A 94 16.34 9.85 -2.37
N TRP A 95 15.22 9.24 -2.77
CA TRP A 95 14.89 9.01 -4.17
C TRP A 95 14.41 10.30 -4.83
N SER A 96 14.73 10.44 -6.12
CA SER A 96 14.17 11.53 -6.93
C SER A 96 12.65 11.39 -7.09
N ASN A 97 11.97 12.51 -7.39
CA ASN A 97 10.53 12.49 -7.68
C ASN A 97 10.13 11.51 -8.80
N LEU A 98 11.01 11.34 -9.80
CA LEU A 98 10.77 10.38 -10.89
C LEU A 98 10.76 8.94 -10.37
N GLU A 99 11.66 8.63 -9.44
CA GLU A 99 11.81 7.32 -8.83
C GLU A 99 10.66 6.98 -7.89
N GLN A 100 10.22 7.95 -7.09
CA GLN A 100 9.03 7.82 -6.26
C GLN A 100 7.78 7.56 -7.10
N ARG A 101 7.64 8.28 -8.23
CA ARG A 101 6.55 8.03 -9.19
C ARG A 101 6.61 6.64 -9.80
N ALA A 102 7.81 6.13 -10.09
CA ALA A 102 7.97 4.78 -10.63
C ALA A 102 7.49 3.70 -9.65
N PHE A 103 7.66 3.89 -8.34
CA PHE A 103 7.07 3.01 -7.33
C PHE A 103 5.54 3.00 -7.40
N TRP A 104 4.90 4.17 -7.42
CA TRP A 104 3.43 4.26 -7.49
C TRP A 104 2.86 3.72 -8.81
N ALA A 105 3.57 3.93 -9.91
CA ALA A 105 3.23 3.33 -11.20
C ALA A 105 3.29 1.79 -11.12
N ALA A 106 4.40 1.22 -10.61
CA ALA A 106 4.56 -0.22 -10.45
C ALA A 106 3.47 -0.85 -9.55
N LEU A 107 3.13 -0.18 -8.44
CA LEU A 107 2.03 -0.59 -7.58
C LEU A 107 0.71 -0.61 -8.36
N SER A 108 0.39 0.45 -9.11
CA SER A 108 -0.87 0.52 -9.88
C SER A 108 -0.95 -0.53 -10.99
N GLU A 109 0.21 -0.95 -11.53
CA GLU A 109 0.36 -1.87 -12.65
C GLU A 109 0.62 -3.31 -12.20
N THR A 110 0.44 -3.62 -10.92
CA THR A 110 0.60 -4.97 -10.37
C THR A 110 -0.49 -5.91 -10.91
N TYR A 111 -0.30 -6.41 -12.13
CA TYR A 111 -1.17 -7.33 -12.85
C TYR A 111 -0.57 -8.74 -12.87
N GLY A 112 -1.35 -9.76 -12.54
CA GLY A 112 -0.92 -11.17 -12.59
C GLY A 112 0.16 -11.55 -11.57
N ARG A 113 0.50 -10.65 -10.64
CA ARG A 113 1.48 -10.82 -9.55
C ARG A 113 0.77 -10.90 -8.20
N HIS A 114 1.53 -11.08 -7.12
CA HIS A 114 0.99 -11.02 -5.76
C HIS A 114 0.46 -9.61 -5.44
N THR A 115 -0.45 -9.55 -4.48
CA THR A 115 -1.04 -8.29 -4.02
C THR A 115 -0.01 -7.53 -3.20
N VAL A 116 0.19 -6.25 -3.52
CA VAL A 116 0.97 -5.31 -2.70
C VAL A 116 0.03 -4.24 -2.17
N ILE A 117 0.07 -4.00 -0.87
CA ILE A 117 -0.72 -2.97 -0.18
C ILE A 117 0.23 -1.94 0.43
N ALA A 118 0.19 -0.70 -0.03
CA ALA A 118 0.95 0.39 0.55
C ALA A 118 0.10 1.14 1.58
N VAL A 119 0.59 1.25 2.82
CA VAL A 119 0.00 2.09 3.88
C VAL A 119 0.88 3.31 4.06
N PHE A 120 0.39 4.52 3.76
CA PHE A 120 1.24 5.72 3.67
C PHE A 120 0.59 6.97 4.26
N ALA A 121 1.41 7.96 4.63
CA ALA A 121 0.91 9.22 5.18
C ALA A 121 0.23 10.05 4.09
N ASP A 122 -0.93 10.59 4.42
CA ASP A 122 -1.80 11.27 3.47
C ASP A 122 -1.42 12.74 3.22
N THR A 123 -0.13 13.01 3.05
CA THR A 123 0.39 14.36 2.87
C THR A 123 0.13 14.90 1.46
N PHE A 124 0.27 16.21 1.26
CA PHE A 124 0.18 16.83 -0.06
C PHE A 124 1.19 16.24 -1.05
N GLU A 125 2.44 16.05 -0.62
CA GLU A 125 3.50 15.49 -1.45
C GLU A 125 3.21 14.05 -1.86
N ASN A 126 2.83 13.18 -0.91
CA ASN A 126 2.48 11.79 -1.21
C ASN A 126 1.25 11.71 -2.11
N THR A 127 0.21 12.48 -1.81
CA THR A 127 -1.03 12.53 -2.60
C THR A 127 -0.74 12.88 -4.05
N ARG A 128 0.09 13.90 -4.30
CA ARG A 128 0.47 14.34 -5.64
C ARG A 128 1.22 13.27 -6.45
N LEU A 129 1.92 12.35 -5.78
CA LEU A 129 2.63 11.25 -6.42
C LEU A 129 1.71 10.07 -6.75
N VAL A 130 0.67 9.84 -5.94
CA VAL A 130 -0.25 8.71 -6.04
C VAL A 130 -1.41 8.98 -7.01
N GLU A 131 -2.03 10.16 -6.94
CA GLU A 131 -3.22 10.55 -7.71
C GLU A 131 -3.15 10.32 -9.23
N PRO A 132 -1.99 10.44 -9.90
CA PRO A 132 -1.90 10.12 -11.33
C PRO A 132 -2.27 8.66 -11.65
N TYR A 133 -2.01 7.72 -10.75
CA TYR A 133 -2.08 6.28 -10.99
C TYR A 133 -3.30 5.59 -10.36
N PHE A 134 -3.90 6.20 -9.34
CA PHE A 134 -4.99 5.60 -8.56
C PHE A 134 -6.26 6.45 -8.54
N ASN A 135 -7.41 5.78 -8.46
CA ASN A 135 -8.68 6.39 -8.09
C ASN A 135 -8.87 6.30 -6.58
N VAL A 136 -9.40 7.35 -5.99
CA VAL A 136 -9.66 7.42 -4.54
C VAL A 136 -11.09 6.98 -4.22
N LYS A 137 -11.23 6.10 -3.24
CA LYS A 137 -12.49 5.72 -2.59
C LYS A 137 -12.40 6.14 -1.13
N SER A 138 -13.15 7.17 -0.77
CA SER A 138 -13.28 7.58 0.64
C SER A 138 -14.18 6.58 1.36
N LEU A 139 -13.77 6.14 2.55
CA LEU A 139 -14.66 5.40 3.45
C LEU A 139 -15.38 6.43 4.33
N SER A 140 -16.64 6.72 4.05
CA SER A 140 -17.40 7.84 4.64
C SER A 140 -17.42 7.88 6.17
N SER A 141 -17.16 6.75 6.83
CA SER A 141 -17.15 6.60 8.28
C SER A 141 -15.75 6.62 8.93
N LEU A 142 -14.66 6.67 8.15
CA LEU A 142 -13.29 6.58 8.66
C LEU A 142 -12.41 7.68 8.05
N PRO A 143 -11.45 8.26 8.80
CA PRO A 143 -10.54 9.28 8.30
C PRO A 143 -9.42 8.70 7.44
N LEU A 144 -9.74 7.76 6.55
CA LEU A 144 -8.79 7.08 5.67
C LEU A 144 -9.28 7.06 4.22
N ARG A 145 -8.32 7.04 3.29
CA ARG A 145 -8.56 6.95 1.85
C ARG A 145 -8.07 5.61 1.34
N VAL A 146 -8.86 4.96 0.49
CA VAL A 146 -8.46 3.75 -0.24
C VAL A 146 -8.16 4.14 -1.68
N TRP A 147 -7.03 3.69 -2.19
CA TRP A 147 -6.51 4.01 -3.51
C TRP A 147 -6.47 2.74 -4.35
N VAL A 148 -7.29 2.69 -5.39
CA VAL A 148 -7.40 1.55 -6.31
C VAL A 148 -6.86 1.91 -7.67
N SER A 149 -6.19 0.97 -8.34
CA SER A 149 -5.55 1.23 -9.62
C SER A 149 -6.55 1.82 -10.63
N LYS A 150 -6.15 2.85 -11.39
CA LYS A 150 -6.98 3.39 -12.48
C LYS A 150 -7.23 2.38 -13.59
N TYR A 151 -6.38 1.35 -13.71
CA TYR A 151 -6.51 0.30 -14.69
C TYR A 151 -7.49 -0.82 -14.26
N GLN A 152 -8.08 -0.73 -13.07
CA GLN A 152 -9.02 -1.72 -12.54
C GLN A 152 -10.41 -1.70 -13.22
N PHE A 153 -10.74 -0.61 -13.93
CA PHE A 153 -12.06 -0.39 -14.55
C PHE A 153 -11.96 -0.23 -16.07
#